data_AF-A0A651GET6-F1
#
_entry.id   AF-A0A651GET6-F1
#
_cell.length_a   1.000
_cell.length_b   1.000
_cell.length_c   1.000
_cell.angle_alpha   90.00
_cell.angle_beta   90.00
_cell.angle_gamma   90.00
#
_symmetry.space_group_name_H-M   'P 1'
#
loop_
_entity.id
_entity.type
_entity.pdbx_description
1 polymer ?
#
loop_
_entity_poly.entity_id
_entity_poly.type
_entity_poly.pdbx_seq_one_letter_code
_entity_poly.pdbx_strand_id
1 'polypeptide(L)'
;MALILVVAALLPGYQRSRAATALAEAQHSEEIDDAARAYLQRIQFNSSFIDGFVRGEYDAPLSTRLHLVRLAHFLSDGAVARLQVLASLVRDAQWSDQERADILNLMAEIYNASQHGSVHMPSTLTAWAAPEERPDEGRRALAKAAIAMLTHLDDRSDVLVAQTFADIARDAAADSLLVQAAVVGLAEILRPATVNHAINVLNGPNADAASQHQPLLDAVYRNVRAAHIPALLRLWDSSVDAVAGLGYRAIAGPGVTLGDDDAATREELGQRVSALLTHDMLQRSPVRFQGLVDATRNLRLTGTREQLLSLAPHMDEEVTSQVAGVLATFVRAGDDHQRSINEDVVRRLTRAVRHQQSRSLAAQALAEIRANPSPGQIMSLREAVQTLAEHGEDEQAMAALHHIVGEHYSRKDLIDRFGDDAQQWHTYLSEDLPRFEFFREVQEWYEANREKITVRDRDSIEPNRERLREVRPRIISWIEADPPVVPLGLSRRQIEDLNAALGRFNRGLVGAHSFSGD
;
A
#
# COMPACT_ATOMS: atom_id res chain seq x y z
N MET A 1 -30.33 9.45 -77.94
CA MET A 1 -30.61 9.48 -76.49
C MET A 1 -30.15 8.23 -75.75
N ALA A 2 -30.45 7.00 -76.22
CA ALA A 2 -30.04 5.76 -75.52
C ALA A 2 -28.52 5.62 -75.31
N LEU A 3 -27.69 6.03 -76.27
CA LEU A 3 -26.22 5.95 -76.15
C LEU A 3 -25.65 6.90 -75.07
N ILE A 4 -26.29 8.05 -74.85
CA ILE A 4 -25.86 9.04 -73.84
C ILE A 4 -26.16 8.55 -72.43
N LEU A 5 -27.29 7.85 -72.24
CA LEU A 5 -27.65 7.23 -70.97
C LEU A 5 -26.72 6.07 -70.58
N VAL A 6 -26.25 5.29 -71.57
CA VAL A 6 -25.31 4.17 -71.33
C VAL A 6 -23.91 4.69 -70.96
N VAL A 7 -23.44 5.78 -71.59
CA VAL A 7 -22.15 6.40 -71.26
C VAL A 7 -22.20 7.11 -69.90
N ALA A 8 -23.30 7.78 -69.57
CA ALA A 8 -23.49 8.39 -68.25
C ALA A 8 -23.52 7.35 -67.12
N ALA A 9 -24.09 6.17 -67.37
CA ALA A 9 -24.11 5.06 -66.42
C ALA A 9 -22.71 4.49 -66.09
N LEU A 10 -21.69 4.73 -66.92
CA LEU A 10 -20.32 4.25 -66.70
C LEU A 10 -19.42 5.28 -65.98
N LEU A 11 -19.90 6.50 -65.74
CA LEU A 11 -19.12 7.52 -65.06
C LEU A 11 -18.96 7.17 -63.56
N PRO A 12 -17.73 7.20 -63.01
CA PRO A 12 -17.49 6.93 -61.59
C PRO A 12 -18.32 7.80 -60.64
N GLY A 13 -18.60 9.06 -61.02
CA GLY A 13 -19.49 9.95 -60.26
C GLY A 13 -20.93 9.44 -60.15
N TYR A 14 -21.48 8.93 -61.24
CA TYR A 14 -22.85 8.41 -61.29
C TYR A 14 -22.98 7.10 -60.51
N GLN A 15 -22.01 6.19 -60.66
CA GLN A 15 -21.98 4.92 -59.91
C GLN A 15 -21.87 5.13 -58.39
N ARG A 16 -21.11 6.14 -57.95
CA ARG A 16 -21.02 6.52 -56.54
C ARG A 16 -22.33 7.10 -56.00
N SER A 17 -22.94 8.03 -56.73
CA SER A 17 -24.23 8.62 -56.34
C SER A 17 -25.32 7.55 -56.25
N ARG A 18 -25.41 6.63 -57.23
CA ARG A 18 -26.36 5.52 -57.20
C ARG A 18 -26.15 4.59 -56.00
N ALA A 19 -24.89 4.33 -55.63
CA ALA A 19 -24.56 3.51 -54.47
C ALA A 19 -24.91 4.19 -53.15
N ALA A 20 -24.70 5.51 -53.06
CA ALA A 20 -25.10 6.31 -51.90
C ALA A 20 -26.62 6.34 -51.75
N THR A 21 -27.38 6.54 -52.83
CA THR A 21 -28.84 6.47 -52.80
C THR A 21 -29.33 5.09 -52.37
N ALA A 22 -28.76 4.01 -52.93
CA ALA A 22 -29.12 2.65 -52.54
C ALA A 22 -28.84 2.37 -51.06
N LEU A 23 -27.75 2.92 -50.51
CA LEU A 23 -27.46 2.84 -49.08
C LEU A 23 -28.46 3.65 -48.25
N ALA A 24 -28.81 4.87 -48.69
CA ALA A 24 -29.77 5.72 -47.99
C ALA A 24 -31.19 5.12 -47.94
N GLU A 25 -31.59 4.39 -48.98
CA GLU A 25 -32.90 3.75 -49.09
C GLU A 25 -33.00 2.38 -48.40
N ALA A 26 -31.88 1.77 -48.00
CA ALA A 26 -31.85 0.46 -47.36
C ALA A 26 -32.54 0.49 -45.98
N GLN A 27 -33.43 -0.46 -45.71
CA GLN A 27 -34.28 -0.46 -44.51
C GLN A 27 -33.93 -1.58 -43.52
N HIS A 28 -33.39 -2.70 -44.01
CA HIS A 28 -33.07 -3.87 -43.18
C HIS A 28 -31.57 -3.99 -42.92
N SER A 29 -31.18 -4.58 -41.78
CA SER A 29 -29.76 -4.65 -41.37
C SER A 29 -28.86 -5.35 -42.41
N GLU A 30 -29.35 -6.39 -43.08
CA GLU A 30 -28.61 -7.12 -44.11
C GLU A 30 -28.46 -6.28 -45.39
N GLU A 31 -29.53 -5.60 -45.81
CA GLU A 31 -29.50 -4.66 -46.95
C GLU A 31 -28.56 -3.48 -46.69
N ILE A 32 -28.56 -2.95 -45.47
CA ILE A 32 -27.67 -1.86 -45.06
C ILE A 32 -26.20 -2.32 -45.12
N ASP A 33 -25.88 -3.54 -44.67
CA ASP A 33 -24.51 -4.06 -44.71
C ASP A 33 -24.02 -4.23 -46.16
N ASP A 34 -24.82 -4.87 -47.01
CA ASP A 34 -24.50 -5.08 -48.43
C ASP A 34 -24.37 -3.76 -49.19
N ALA A 35 -25.31 -2.84 -48.99
CA ALA A 35 -25.27 -1.52 -49.62
C ALA A 35 -24.07 -0.69 -49.11
N ALA A 36 -23.72 -0.78 -47.83
CA ALA A 36 -22.58 -0.07 -47.26
C ALA A 36 -21.25 -0.60 -47.80
N ARG A 37 -21.08 -1.93 -47.88
CA ARG A 37 -19.90 -2.54 -48.52
C ARG A 37 -19.78 -2.15 -49.99
N ALA A 38 -20.89 -2.20 -50.73
CA ALA A 38 -20.92 -1.81 -52.14
C ALA A 38 -20.60 -0.32 -52.33
N TYR A 39 -21.06 0.53 -51.42
CA TYR A 39 -20.72 1.96 -51.41
C TYR A 39 -19.23 2.18 -51.12
N LEU A 40 -18.70 1.59 -50.05
CA LEU A 40 -17.30 1.69 -49.64
C LEU A 40 -16.32 1.24 -50.73
N GLN A 41 -16.63 0.13 -51.42
CA GLN A 41 -15.84 -0.36 -52.56
C GLN A 41 -15.79 0.66 -53.72
N ARG A 42 -16.92 1.30 -54.03
CA ARG A 42 -17.03 2.26 -55.14
C ARG A 42 -16.32 3.59 -54.87
N ILE A 43 -16.31 4.03 -53.61
CA ILE A 43 -15.56 5.23 -53.22
C ILE A 43 -14.09 4.95 -52.89
N GLN A 44 -13.66 3.68 -53.00
CA GLN A 44 -12.30 3.23 -52.67
C GLN A 44 -11.86 3.73 -51.29
N PHE A 45 -12.78 3.69 -50.31
CA PHE A 45 -12.54 4.11 -48.94
C PHE A 45 -12.11 5.58 -48.75
N ASN A 46 -12.38 6.46 -49.73
CA ASN A 46 -12.06 7.87 -49.62
C ASN A 46 -12.91 8.55 -48.53
N SER A 47 -12.23 9.07 -47.50
CA SER A 47 -12.82 9.65 -46.29
C SER A 47 -13.78 10.81 -46.56
N SER A 48 -13.50 11.66 -47.56
CA SER A 48 -14.35 12.81 -47.88
C SER A 48 -15.79 12.43 -48.25
N PHE A 49 -15.98 11.32 -48.98
CA PHE A 49 -17.32 10.85 -49.37
C PHE A 49 -18.05 10.21 -48.19
N ILE A 50 -17.31 9.51 -47.32
CA ILE A 50 -17.86 8.93 -46.09
C ILE A 50 -18.34 10.06 -45.17
N ASP A 51 -17.51 11.07 -44.96
CA ASP A 51 -17.81 12.21 -44.11
C ASP A 51 -19.01 13.02 -44.66
N GLY A 52 -19.07 13.22 -45.98
CA GLY A 52 -20.22 13.85 -46.66
C GLY A 52 -21.52 13.07 -46.47
N PHE A 53 -21.49 11.75 -46.67
CA PHE A 53 -22.64 10.89 -46.43
C PHE A 53 -23.14 10.98 -44.99
N VAL A 54 -22.22 10.91 -44.02
CA VAL A 54 -22.54 10.95 -42.58
C VAL A 54 -23.10 12.32 -42.16
N ARG A 55 -22.63 13.42 -42.75
CA ARG A 55 -23.18 14.76 -42.52
C ARG A 55 -24.58 14.98 -43.10
N GLY A 56 -25.08 14.04 -43.90
CA GLY A 56 -26.42 14.12 -44.48
C GLY A 56 -26.47 14.71 -45.89
N GLU A 57 -25.40 14.55 -46.70
CA GLU A 57 -25.50 14.79 -48.15
C GLU A 57 -26.58 13.94 -48.83
N TYR A 58 -26.97 12.83 -48.19
CA TYR A 58 -28.06 11.96 -48.57
C TYR A 58 -29.04 11.83 -47.40
N ASP A 59 -30.33 11.76 -47.72
CA ASP A 59 -31.41 11.58 -46.75
C ASP A 59 -31.45 10.13 -46.25
N ALA A 60 -30.44 9.75 -45.47
CA ALA A 60 -30.30 8.41 -44.88
C ALA A 60 -30.67 8.44 -43.39
N PRO A 61 -31.31 7.38 -42.85
CA PRO A 61 -31.51 7.21 -41.41
C PRO A 61 -30.19 7.25 -40.62
N LEU A 62 -30.24 7.72 -39.37
CA LEU A 62 -29.04 7.79 -38.52
C LEU A 62 -28.37 6.42 -38.36
N SER A 63 -29.16 5.35 -38.16
CA SER A 63 -28.66 3.97 -38.04
C SER A 63 -27.80 3.56 -39.24
N THR A 64 -28.23 3.87 -40.47
CA THR A 64 -27.49 3.63 -41.71
C THR A 64 -26.18 4.41 -41.74
N ARG A 65 -26.19 5.69 -41.32
CA ARG A 65 -25.00 6.53 -41.24
C ARG A 65 -23.98 5.97 -40.24
N LEU A 66 -24.44 5.56 -39.06
CA LEU A 66 -23.60 4.98 -38.01
C LEU A 66 -23.01 3.63 -38.44
N HIS A 67 -23.80 2.78 -39.11
CA HIS A 67 -23.31 1.51 -39.66
C HIS A 67 -22.18 1.70 -40.68
N LEU A 68 -22.35 2.67 -41.59
CA LEU A 68 -21.30 3.02 -42.55
C LEU A 68 -20.00 3.44 -41.85
N VAL A 69 -20.09 4.25 -40.80
CA VAL A 69 -18.91 4.68 -40.03
C VAL A 69 -18.23 3.49 -39.36
N ARG A 70 -19.00 2.59 -38.74
CA ARG A 70 -18.47 1.38 -38.10
C ARG A 70 -17.67 0.52 -39.09
N LEU A 71 -18.23 0.27 -40.28
CA LEU A 71 -17.54 -0.49 -41.34
C LEU A 71 -16.31 0.24 -41.87
N ALA A 72 -16.42 1.56 -42.10
CA ALA A 72 -15.35 2.37 -42.66
C ALA A 72 -14.15 2.55 -41.72
N HIS A 73 -14.39 2.53 -40.40
CA HIS A 73 -13.39 2.87 -39.40
C HIS A 73 -12.13 2.00 -39.53
N PHE A 74 -12.31 0.69 -39.69
CA PHE A 74 -11.22 -0.29 -39.76
C PHE A 74 -10.60 -0.45 -41.15
N LEU A 75 -11.17 0.18 -42.17
CA LEU A 75 -10.81 -0.05 -43.58
C LEU A 75 -10.12 1.15 -44.24
N SER A 76 -9.95 2.28 -43.54
CA SER A 76 -9.50 3.52 -44.18
C SER A 76 -8.71 4.47 -43.27
N ASP A 77 -7.72 5.13 -43.88
CA ASP A 77 -6.92 6.20 -43.26
C ASP A 77 -7.79 7.48 -43.13
N GLY A 78 -8.50 7.60 -42.01
CA GLY A 78 -9.39 8.74 -41.76
C GLY A 78 -10.14 8.70 -40.43
N ALA A 79 -9.70 7.88 -39.48
CA ALA A 79 -10.40 7.61 -38.23
C ALA A 79 -10.65 8.87 -37.39
N VAL A 80 -9.65 9.77 -37.32
CA VAL A 80 -9.77 11.07 -36.62
C VAL A 80 -10.83 11.97 -37.26
N ALA A 81 -10.84 12.10 -38.59
CA ALA A 81 -11.81 12.94 -39.29
C ALA A 81 -13.25 12.45 -39.07
N ARG A 82 -13.46 11.13 -39.16
CA ARG A 82 -14.77 10.50 -38.88
C ARG A 82 -15.24 10.73 -37.45
N LEU A 83 -14.36 10.54 -36.47
CA LEU A 83 -14.68 10.84 -35.07
C LEU A 83 -15.01 12.32 -34.86
N GLN A 84 -14.36 13.22 -35.60
CA GLN A 84 -14.67 14.65 -35.57
C GLN A 84 -16.02 14.98 -36.21
N VAL A 85 -16.42 14.25 -37.26
CA VAL A 85 -17.78 14.33 -37.82
C VAL A 85 -18.80 13.84 -36.79
N LEU A 86 -18.60 12.68 -36.15
CA LEU A 86 -19.50 12.19 -35.10
C LEU A 86 -19.60 13.18 -33.93
N ALA A 87 -18.46 13.73 -33.48
CA ALA A 87 -18.41 14.74 -32.43
C ALA A 87 -19.10 16.05 -32.81
N SER A 88 -19.24 16.36 -34.11
CA SER A 88 -20.03 17.50 -34.60
C SER A 88 -21.52 17.18 -34.64
N LEU A 89 -21.90 15.97 -35.07
CA LEU A 89 -23.28 15.51 -35.12
C LEU A 89 -23.91 15.51 -33.73
N VAL A 90 -23.24 14.93 -32.73
CA VAL A 90 -23.77 14.85 -31.36
C VAL A 90 -24.06 16.21 -30.70
N ARG A 91 -23.38 17.28 -31.16
CA ARG A 91 -23.60 18.65 -30.64
C ARG A 91 -24.82 19.32 -31.25
N ASP A 92 -25.27 18.84 -32.40
CA ASP A 92 -26.38 19.44 -33.11
C ASP A 92 -27.67 19.32 -32.29
N ALA A 93 -28.40 20.43 -32.16
CA ALA A 93 -29.64 20.51 -31.40
C ALA A 93 -30.76 19.64 -32.02
N GLN A 94 -30.65 19.30 -33.30
CA GLN A 94 -31.69 18.57 -34.02
C GLN A 94 -31.88 17.10 -33.57
N TRP A 95 -30.87 16.48 -32.98
CA TRP A 95 -30.93 15.08 -32.56
C TRP A 95 -31.54 14.93 -31.16
N SER A 96 -32.42 13.93 -31.02
CA SER A 96 -32.96 13.49 -29.74
C SER A 96 -31.88 12.91 -28.82
N ASP A 97 -32.17 12.81 -27.52
CA ASP A 97 -31.22 12.24 -26.55
C ASP A 97 -30.85 10.78 -26.86
N GLN A 98 -31.79 9.99 -27.38
CA GLN A 98 -31.53 8.62 -27.82
C GLN A 98 -30.58 8.56 -29.02
N GLU A 99 -30.80 9.41 -30.03
CA GLU A 99 -29.93 9.47 -31.21
C GLU A 99 -28.52 9.96 -30.85
N ARG A 100 -28.40 10.91 -29.93
CA ARG A 100 -27.11 11.33 -29.37
C ARG A 100 -26.42 10.19 -28.62
N ALA A 101 -27.17 9.40 -27.87
CA ALA A 101 -26.65 8.23 -27.17
C ALA A 101 -26.06 7.21 -28.16
N ASP A 102 -26.77 6.93 -29.25
CA ASP A 102 -26.32 6.00 -30.29
C ASP A 102 -25.03 6.48 -30.97
N ILE A 103 -24.93 7.79 -31.25
CA ILE A 103 -23.69 8.41 -31.78
C ILE A 103 -22.55 8.24 -30.77
N LEU A 104 -22.75 8.57 -29.49
CA LEU A 104 -21.71 8.48 -28.46
C LEU A 104 -21.27 7.04 -28.19
N ASN A 105 -22.19 6.07 -28.21
CA ASN A 105 -21.86 4.67 -28.06
C ASN A 105 -20.95 4.18 -29.19
N LEU A 106 -21.25 4.55 -30.44
CA LEU A 106 -20.37 4.24 -31.56
C LEU A 106 -19.01 4.94 -31.42
N MET A 107 -19.00 6.21 -30.97
CA MET A 107 -17.74 6.91 -30.72
C MET A 107 -16.91 6.18 -29.67
N ALA A 108 -17.49 5.76 -28.55
CA ALA A 108 -16.82 5.01 -27.50
C ALA A 108 -16.26 3.67 -28.02
N GLU A 109 -17.03 2.95 -28.84
CA GLU A 109 -16.64 1.67 -29.44
C GLU A 109 -15.38 1.78 -30.32
N ILE A 110 -15.25 2.88 -31.08
CA ILE A 110 -14.17 3.05 -32.06
C ILE A 110 -13.07 4.01 -31.58
N TYR A 111 -13.21 4.61 -30.39
CA TYR A 111 -12.22 5.54 -29.87
C TYR A 111 -10.97 4.80 -29.37
N ASN A 112 -9.81 5.45 -29.54
CA ASN A 112 -8.52 4.94 -29.13
C ASN A 112 -7.66 6.15 -28.79
N ALA A 113 -7.36 6.33 -27.51
CA ALA A 113 -6.65 7.51 -27.03
C ALA A 113 -5.33 7.78 -27.76
N SER A 114 -4.55 6.72 -28.04
CA SER A 114 -3.24 6.84 -28.71
C SER A 114 -3.34 7.34 -30.15
N GLN A 115 -4.46 7.09 -30.82
CA GLN A 115 -4.68 7.45 -32.22
C GLN A 115 -5.56 8.70 -32.38
N HIS A 116 -6.42 8.97 -31.39
CA HIS A 116 -7.54 9.91 -31.51
C HIS A 116 -7.49 11.06 -30.50
N GLY A 117 -6.36 11.27 -29.80
CA GLY A 117 -6.20 12.35 -28.83
C GLY A 117 -6.38 13.78 -29.37
N SER A 118 -6.35 13.99 -30.70
CA SER A 118 -6.61 15.28 -31.35
C SER A 118 -8.10 15.55 -31.63
N VAL A 119 -8.98 14.57 -31.42
CA VAL A 119 -10.42 14.72 -31.64
C VAL A 119 -11.00 15.66 -30.59
N HIS A 120 -11.69 16.71 -31.05
CA HIS A 120 -12.34 17.67 -30.16
C HIS A 120 -13.66 17.08 -29.67
N MET A 121 -13.67 16.58 -28.45
CA MET A 121 -14.89 16.05 -27.83
C MET A 121 -15.88 17.15 -27.46
N PRO A 122 -17.19 16.84 -27.36
CA PRO A 122 -18.18 17.78 -26.85
C PRO A 122 -17.84 18.21 -25.41
N SER A 123 -17.83 19.50 -25.14
CA SER A 123 -17.58 20.04 -23.78
C SER A 123 -18.74 19.73 -22.80
N THR A 124 -19.88 19.28 -23.31
CA THR A 124 -21.09 18.95 -22.55
C THR A 124 -21.13 17.51 -22.04
N LEU A 125 -20.13 16.67 -22.36
CA LEU A 125 -20.12 15.24 -21.96
C LEU A 125 -20.31 15.06 -20.45
N THR A 126 -19.62 15.85 -19.63
CA THR A 126 -19.76 15.79 -18.16
C THR A 126 -21.17 16.15 -17.69
N ALA A 127 -21.78 17.16 -18.30
CA ALA A 127 -23.15 17.58 -17.98
C ALA A 127 -24.21 16.57 -18.45
N TRP A 128 -23.92 15.81 -19.51
CA TRP A 128 -24.78 14.72 -19.95
C TRP A 128 -24.65 13.49 -19.05
N ALA A 129 -23.45 13.20 -18.55
CA ALA A 129 -23.21 12.07 -17.63
C ALA A 129 -23.93 12.22 -16.28
N ALA A 130 -24.08 13.45 -15.78
CA ALA A 130 -24.69 13.76 -14.48
C ALA A 130 -25.97 14.61 -14.63
N PRO A 131 -27.13 14.01 -15.00
CA PRO A 131 -28.38 14.76 -15.13
C PRO A 131 -28.88 15.28 -13.77
N GLU A 132 -29.44 16.50 -13.74
CA GLU A 132 -29.91 17.18 -12.52
C GLU A 132 -31.15 16.54 -11.88
N GLU A 133 -31.95 15.81 -12.65
CA GLU A 133 -33.18 15.15 -12.22
C GLU A 133 -33.19 13.67 -12.64
N ARG A 134 -34.10 12.88 -12.06
CA ARG A 134 -34.29 11.47 -12.47
C ARG A 134 -34.65 11.43 -13.96
N PRO A 135 -33.76 10.88 -14.80
CA PRO A 135 -33.92 11.00 -16.24
C PRO A 135 -35.00 10.05 -16.77
N ASP A 136 -35.66 10.45 -17.84
CA ASP A 136 -36.41 9.53 -18.69
C ASP A 136 -35.48 8.54 -19.41
N GLU A 137 -36.04 7.64 -20.21
CA GLU A 137 -35.27 6.60 -20.88
C GLU A 137 -34.22 7.15 -21.84
N GLY A 138 -34.56 8.16 -22.65
CA GLY A 138 -33.65 8.77 -23.61
C GLY A 138 -32.51 9.52 -22.92
N ARG A 139 -32.82 10.30 -21.87
CA ARG A 139 -31.82 11.03 -21.09
C ARG A 139 -30.90 10.08 -20.33
N ARG A 140 -31.42 8.94 -19.83
CA ARG A 140 -30.61 7.88 -19.21
C ARG A 140 -29.66 7.24 -20.22
N ALA A 141 -30.14 6.92 -21.42
CA ALA A 141 -29.31 6.37 -22.49
C ALA A 141 -28.16 7.32 -22.85
N LEU A 142 -28.46 8.61 -22.99
CA LEU A 142 -27.46 9.65 -23.25
C LEU A 142 -26.42 9.74 -22.12
N ALA A 143 -26.86 9.73 -20.87
CA ALA A 143 -25.96 9.78 -19.71
C ALA A 143 -25.02 8.56 -19.66
N LYS A 144 -25.54 7.34 -19.90
CA LYS A 144 -24.71 6.13 -19.98
C LYS A 144 -23.68 6.20 -21.11
N ALA A 145 -24.10 6.65 -22.29
CA ALA A 145 -23.20 6.78 -23.44
C ALA A 145 -22.12 7.85 -23.21
N ALA A 146 -22.48 8.94 -22.51
CA ALA A 146 -21.51 9.96 -22.09
C ALA A 146 -20.49 9.41 -21.08
N ILE A 147 -20.92 8.61 -20.10
CA ILE A 147 -20.02 7.91 -19.16
C ILE A 147 -19.06 6.98 -19.92
N ALA A 148 -19.56 6.17 -20.85
CA ALA A 148 -18.74 5.27 -21.65
C ALA A 148 -17.68 6.06 -22.45
N MET A 149 -18.09 7.13 -23.13
CA MET A 149 -17.16 7.98 -23.89
C MET A 149 -16.09 8.63 -22.99
N LEU A 150 -16.49 9.18 -21.84
CA LEU A 150 -15.58 9.80 -20.87
C LEU A 150 -14.54 8.80 -20.33
N THR A 151 -14.90 7.52 -20.22
CA THR A 151 -14.00 6.46 -19.76
C THR A 151 -12.82 6.21 -20.71
N HIS A 152 -12.99 6.52 -22.00
CA HIS A 152 -11.95 6.32 -23.02
C HIS A 152 -11.05 7.54 -23.27
N LEU A 153 -11.35 8.71 -22.68
CA LEU A 153 -10.54 9.91 -22.86
C LEU A 153 -9.29 9.85 -21.98
N ASP A 154 -8.10 9.97 -22.58
CA ASP A 154 -6.82 9.89 -21.86
C ASP A 154 -6.22 11.28 -21.58
N ASP A 155 -5.57 11.39 -20.43
CA ASP A 155 -4.36 12.16 -20.15
C ASP A 155 -4.47 13.60 -19.58
N ARG A 156 -5.65 14.22 -19.42
CA ARG A 156 -5.74 15.56 -18.75
C ARG A 156 -6.98 15.82 -17.89
N SER A 157 -7.94 14.89 -17.85
CA SER A 157 -9.24 15.11 -17.20
C SER A 157 -9.56 14.06 -16.14
N ASP A 158 -8.66 13.10 -15.89
CA ASP A 158 -8.91 11.90 -15.10
C ASP A 158 -9.42 12.21 -13.69
N VAL A 159 -8.93 13.28 -13.06
CA VAL A 159 -9.41 13.69 -11.73
C VAL A 159 -10.85 14.18 -11.78
N LEU A 160 -11.19 15.05 -12.74
CA LEU A 160 -12.55 15.57 -12.88
C LEU A 160 -13.54 14.48 -13.34
N VAL A 161 -13.11 13.60 -14.24
CA VAL A 161 -13.93 12.47 -14.72
C VAL A 161 -14.16 11.47 -13.59
N ALA A 162 -13.10 11.08 -12.86
CA ALA A 162 -13.23 10.20 -11.70
C ALA A 162 -14.08 10.84 -10.60
N GLN A 163 -13.95 12.15 -10.38
CA GLN A 163 -14.82 12.89 -9.48
C GLN A 163 -16.28 12.83 -9.94
N THR A 164 -16.56 13.10 -11.22
CA THR A 164 -17.92 13.05 -11.78
C THR A 164 -18.54 11.67 -11.60
N PHE A 165 -17.80 10.60 -11.91
CA PHE A 165 -18.27 9.23 -11.72
C PHE A 165 -18.52 8.93 -10.24
N ALA A 166 -17.64 9.39 -9.35
CA ALA A 166 -17.83 9.23 -7.92
C ALA A 166 -19.02 10.02 -7.39
N ASP A 167 -19.28 11.23 -7.90
CA ASP A 167 -20.42 12.05 -7.50
C ASP A 167 -21.73 11.38 -7.92
N ILE A 168 -21.82 10.87 -9.16
CA ILE A 168 -22.97 10.06 -9.64
C ILE A 168 -23.16 8.82 -8.76
N ALA A 169 -22.08 8.07 -8.50
CA ALA A 169 -22.16 6.83 -7.73
C ALA A 169 -22.45 7.06 -6.24
N ARG A 170 -22.16 8.26 -5.69
CA ARG A 170 -22.43 8.60 -4.28
C ARG A 170 -23.78 9.25 -4.06
N ASP A 171 -24.44 9.74 -5.09
CA ASP A 171 -25.77 10.31 -4.94
C ASP A 171 -26.79 9.20 -4.59
N ALA A 172 -27.40 9.31 -3.40
CA ALA A 172 -28.41 8.37 -2.93
C ALA A 172 -29.72 8.43 -3.74
N ALA A 173 -29.97 9.54 -4.43
CA ALA A 173 -31.16 9.73 -5.26
C ALA A 173 -30.96 9.28 -6.72
N ALA A 174 -29.72 8.98 -7.12
CA ALA A 174 -29.36 8.64 -8.48
C ALA A 174 -30.03 7.35 -8.97
N ASP A 175 -30.20 7.27 -10.29
CA ASP A 175 -30.70 6.09 -10.97
C ASP A 175 -29.70 4.93 -10.85
N SER A 176 -30.16 3.75 -10.43
CA SER A 176 -29.30 2.57 -10.19
C SER A 176 -28.48 2.14 -11.42
N LEU A 177 -28.99 2.34 -12.64
CA LEU A 177 -28.26 1.99 -13.86
C LEU A 177 -27.14 3.01 -14.16
N LEU A 178 -27.33 4.28 -13.77
CA LEU A 178 -26.29 5.30 -13.85
C LEU A 178 -25.22 5.07 -12.78
N VAL A 179 -25.60 4.69 -11.57
CA VAL A 179 -24.64 4.29 -10.52
C VAL A 179 -23.77 3.12 -11.00
N GLN A 180 -24.37 2.08 -11.59
CA GLN A 180 -23.61 0.96 -12.14
C GLN A 180 -22.65 1.39 -13.25
N ALA A 181 -23.12 2.20 -14.21
CA ALA A 181 -22.28 2.70 -15.29
C ALA A 181 -21.10 3.54 -14.76
N ALA A 182 -21.36 4.42 -13.79
CA ALA A 182 -20.33 5.26 -13.17
C ALA A 182 -19.31 4.42 -12.37
N VAL A 183 -19.75 3.38 -11.66
CA VAL A 183 -18.88 2.44 -10.96
C VAL A 183 -17.96 1.68 -11.92
N VAL A 184 -18.49 1.23 -13.07
CA VAL A 184 -17.70 0.58 -14.13
C VAL A 184 -16.68 1.55 -14.72
N GLY A 185 -17.12 2.74 -15.13
CA GLY A 185 -16.22 3.76 -15.69
C GLY A 185 -15.11 4.15 -14.70
N LEU A 186 -15.45 4.29 -13.40
CA LEU A 186 -14.49 4.60 -12.35
C LEU A 186 -13.43 3.50 -12.17
N ALA A 187 -13.81 2.22 -12.30
CA ALA A 187 -12.88 1.10 -12.21
C ALA A 187 -11.83 1.10 -13.34
N GLU A 188 -12.24 1.48 -14.56
CA GLU A 188 -11.37 1.51 -15.75
C GLU A 188 -10.35 2.67 -15.72
N ILE A 189 -10.79 3.84 -15.27
CA ILE A 189 -9.93 5.04 -15.20
C ILE A 189 -9.17 5.19 -13.89
N LEU A 190 -9.32 4.26 -12.95
CA LEU A 190 -8.72 4.42 -11.62
C LEU A 190 -7.20 4.44 -11.70
N ARG A 191 -6.60 5.47 -11.08
CA ARG A 191 -5.16 5.67 -10.94
C ARG A 191 -4.82 6.00 -9.48
N PRO A 192 -3.54 5.98 -9.07
CA PRO A 192 -3.19 6.32 -7.69
C PRO A 192 -3.66 7.72 -7.26
N ALA A 193 -3.67 8.69 -8.18
CA ALA A 193 -4.13 10.06 -7.90
C ALA A 193 -5.65 10.17 -7.68
N THR A 194 -6.44 9.24 -8.20
CA THR A 194 -7.92 9.30 -8.19
C THR A 194 -8.55 8.25 -7.28
N VAL A 195 -7.76 7.36 -6.66
CA VAL A 195 -8.27 6.23 -5.86
C VAL A 195 -9.14 6.69 -4.67
N ASN A 196 -8.92 7.88 -4.13
CA ASN A 196 -9.76 8.46 -3.07
C ASN A 196 -11.22 8.62 -3.50
N HIS A 197 -11.50 8.88 -4.78
CA HIS A 197 -12.86 8.96 -5.29
C HIS A 197 -13.57 7.60 -5.18
N ALA A 198 -12.91 6.51 -5.57
CA ALA A 198 -13.44 5.16 -5.42
C ALA A 198 -13.62 4.74 -3.95
N ILE A 199 -12.64 5.07 -3.08
CA ILE A 199 -12.78 4.82 -1.63
C ILE A 199 -13.99 5.56 -1.06
N ASN A 200 -14.24 6.80 -1.50
CA ASN A 200 -15.39 7.57 -1.06
C ASN A 200 -16.72 6.99 -1.57
N VAL A 201 -16.76 6.39 -2.76
CA VAL A 201 -17.93 5.65 -3.29
C VAL A 201 -18.21 4.42 -2.42
N LEU A 202 -17.17 3.65 -2.10
CA LEU A 202 -17.27 2.45 -1.26
C LEU A 202 -17.68 2.77 0.19
N ASN A 203 -17.43 3.99 0.66
CA ASN A 203 -17.89 4.48 1.96
C ASN A 203 -19.22 5.26 1.89
N GLY A 204 -19.89 5.25 0.73
CA GLY A 204 -21.07 6.05 0.43
C GLY A 204 -22.39 5.28 0.56
N PRO A 205 -23.53 5.94 0.25
CA PRO A 205 -24.86 5.32 0.36
C PRO A 205 -25.09 4.16 -0.61
N ASN A 206 -24.39 4.13 -1.75
CA ASN A 206 -24.46 3.04 -2.73
C ASN A 206 -23.28 2.05 -2.60
N ALA A 207 -22.70 1.92 -1.40
CA ALA A 207 -21.59 1.02 -1.12
C ALA A 207 -21.89 -0.44 -1.53
N ASP A 208 -23.13 -0.91 -1.31
CA ASP A 208 -23.55 -2.25 -1.70
C ASP A 208 -23.39 -2.49 -3.21
N ALA A 209 -23.90 -1.57 -4.04
CA ALA A 209 -23.80 -1.65 -5.49
C ALA A 209 -22.34 -1.58 -5.96
N ALA A 210 -21.53 -0.69 -5.37
CA ALA A 210 -20.11 -0.58 -5.70
C ALA A 210 -19.33 -1.84 -5.29
N SER A 211 -19.66 -2.44 -4.15
CA SER A 211 -19.00 -3.64 -3.63
C SER A 211 -19.24 -4.91 -4.46
N GLN A 212 -20.33 -4.94 -5.22
CA GLN A 212 -20.63 -6.03 -6.15
C GLN A 212 -19.76 -5.99 -7.43
N HIS A 213 -19.08 -4.86 -7.69
CA HIS A 213 -18.22 -4.71 -8.86
C HIS A 213 -16.75 -5.06 -8.54
N GLN A 214 -16.39 -6.34 -8.69
CA GLN A 214 -15.04 -6.85 -8.39
C GLN A 214 -13.89 -6.06 -9.08
N PRO A 215 -13.98 -5.69 -10.37
CA PRO A 215 -12.96 -4.84 -11.01
C PRO A 215 -12.67 -3.53 -10.28
N LEU A 216 -13.67 -2.87 -9.67
CA LEU A 216 -13.46 -1.67 -8.86
C LEU A 216 -12.62 -1.99 -7.63
N LEU A 217 -12.97 -3.06 -6.90
CA LEU A 217 -12.25 -3.46 -5.68
C LEU A 217 -10.79 -3.80 -5.98
N ASP A 218 -10.55 -4.50 -7.09
CA ASP A 218 -9.20 -4.85 -7.54
C ASP A 218 -8.43 -3.61 -8.01
N ALA A 219 -9.09 -2.69 -8.70
CA ALA A 219 -8.50 -1.42 -9.10
C ALA A 219 -8.10 -0.58 -7.87
N VAL A 220 -8.93 -0.51 -6.84
CA VAL A 220 -8.60 0.17 -5.57
C VAL A 220 -7.38 -0.51 -4.95
N TYR A 221 -7.40 -1.83 -4.79
CA TYR A 221 -6.28 -2.59 -4.21
C TYR A 221 -4.94 -2.36 -4.93
N ARG A 222 -4.93 -2.29 -6.27
CA ARG A 222 -3.70 -2.04 -7.05
C ARG A 222 -3.19 -0.60 -6.95
N ASN A 223 -4.09 0.38 -6.78
CA ASN A 223 -3.76 1.80 -6.88
C ASN A 223 -3.57 2.50 -5.53
N VAL A 224 -3.95 1.88 -4.40
CA VAL A 224 -3.73 2.45 -3.06
C VAL A 224 -2.25 2.61 -2.74
N ARG A 225 -1.95 3.61 -1.91
CA ARG A 225 -0.61 4.07 -1.51
C ARG A 225 -0.67 4.56 -0.07
N ALA A 226 0.47 4.82 0.55
CA ALA A 226 0.56 5.31 1.94
C ALA A 226 -0.34 6.53 2.23
N ALA A 227 -0.41 7.50 1.31
CA ALA A 227 -1.27 8.68 1.44
C ALA A 227 -2.77 8.36 1.59
N HIS A 228 -3.20 7.15 1.21
CA HIS A 228 -4.59 6.70 1.25
C HIS A 228 -4.97 5.99 2.55
N ILE A 229 -4.02 5.75 3.47
CA ILE A 229 -4.27 5.06 4.74
C ILE A 229 -5.45 5.68 5.51
N PRO A 230 -5.54 7.01 5.72
CA PRO A 230 -6.66 7.59 6.48
C PRO A 230 -8.02 7.30 5.82
N ALA A 231 -8.07 7.26 4.49
CA ALA A 231 -9.30 6.97 3.75
C ALA A 231 -9.68 5.50 3.84
N LEU A 232 -8.69 4.59 3.75
CA LEU A 232 -8.89 3.14 3.85
C LEU A 232 -9.36 2.70 5.24
N LEU A 233 -8.86 3.35 6.30
CA LEU A 233 -9.31 3.06 7.67
C LEU A 233 -10.81 3.30 7.86
N ARG A 234 -11.41 4.24 7.13
CA ARG A 234 -12.86 4.48 7.20
C ARG A 234 -13.68 3.32 6.64
N LEU A 235 -13.11 2.52 5.73
CA LEU A 235 -13.81 1.36 5.16
C LEU A 235 -14.00 0.24 6.18
N TRP A 236 -13.18 0.18 7.24
CA TRP A 236 -13.26 -0.86 8.26
C TRP A 236 -14.54 -0.82 9.08
N ASP A 237 -15.12 0.38 9.23
CA ASP A 237 -16.39 0.60 9.93
C ASP A 237 -17.61 0.34 9.04
N SER A 238 -17.41 -0.09 7.79
CA SER A 238 -18.51 -0.37 6.87
C SER A 238 -19.35 -1.56 7.35
N SER A 239 -20.67 -1.43 7.23
CA SER A 239 -21.61 -2.54 7.41
C SER A 239 -21.57 -3.55 6.26
N VAL A 240 -20.92 -3.21 5.15
CA VAL A 240 -20.79 -4.05 3.96
C VAL A 240 -19.50 -4.85 4.07
N ASP A 241 -19.59 -6.16 4.29
CA ASP A 241 -18.44 -7.03 4.53
C ASP A 241 -17.37 -6.96 3.44
N ALA A 242 -17.77 -6.90 2.17
CA ALA A 242 -16.84 -6.78 1.04
C ALA A 242 -16.04 -5.46 1.08
N VAL A 243 -16.65 -4.37 1.54
CA VAL A 243 -15.99 -3.06 1.68
C VAL A 243 -15.02 -3.09 2.86
N ALA A 244 -15.45 -3.59 4.02
CA ALA A 244 -14.58 -3.74 5.18
C ALA A 244 -13.39 -4.66 4.85
N GLY A 245 -13.65 -5.80 4.21
CA GLY A 245 -12.65 -6.75 3.71
C GLY A 245 -11.64 -6.10 2.77
N LEU A 246 -12.09 -5.28 1.81
CA LEU A 246 -11.20 -4.52 0.94
C LEU A 246 -10.32 -3.56 1.76
N GLY A 247 -10.89 -2.83 2.73
CA GLY A 247 -10.13 -1.92 3.59
C GLY A 247 -8.98 -2.60 4.31
N TYR A 248 -9.22 -3.79 4.90
CA TYR A 248 -8.16 -4.56 5.55
C TYR A 248 -7.10 -5.03 4.56
N ARG A 249 -7.54 -5.67 3.48
CA ARG A 249 -6.66 -6.21 2.44
C ARG A 249 -5.78 -5.12 1.81
N ALA A 250 -6.37 -3.96 1.51
CA ALA A 250 -5.68 -2.84 0.88
C ALA A 250 -4.58 -2.24 1.76
N ILE A 251 -4.83 -2.11 3.07
CA ILE A 251 -3.82 -1.62 4.03
C ILE A 251 -2.69 -2.65 4.22
N ALA A 252 -3.02 -3.94 4.25
CA ALA A 252 -2.03 -5.02 4.27
C ALA A 252 -1.31 -5.21 2.92
N GLY A 253 -1.74 -4.51 1.86
CA GLY A 253 -1.22 -4.67 0.51
C GLY A 253 0.18 -4.10 0.32
N PRO A 254 0.96 -4.65 -0.64
CA PRO A 254 2.35 -4.25 -0.88
C PRO A 254 2.51 -2.81 -1.38
N GLY A 255 1.44 -2.19 -1.88
CA GLY A 255 1.45 -0.79 -2.33
C GLY A 255 1.37 0.23 -1.18
N VAL A 256 1.08 -0.20 0.04
CA VAL A 256 0.91 0.66 1.21
C VAL A 256 2.05 0.37 2.20
N THR A 257 3.05 1.25 2.22
CA THR A 257 4.20 1.15 3.13
C THR A 257 4.46 2.51 3.75
N LEU A 258 4.66 2.55 5.07
CA LEU A 258 5.13 3.76 5.76
C LEU A 258 6.67 3.81 5.70
N GLY A 259 7.21 5.00 5.44
CA GLY A 259 8.65 5.24 5.42
C GLY A 259 9.28 5.03 6.79
N ASP A 260 10.61 4.90 6.83
CA ASP A 260 11.30 4.60 8.08
C ASP A 260 11.27 5.73 9.10
N ASP A 261 11.08 6.96 8.64
CA ASP A 261 10.98 8.19 9.45
C ASP A 261 9.56 8.41 10.04
N ASP A 262 8.57 7.58 9.67
CA ASP A 262 7.16 7.75 10.07
C ASP A 262 6.82 7.13 11.45
N ALA A 263 7.76 7.16 12.40
CA ALA A 263 7.60 6.46 13.68
C ALA A 263 6.39 6.96 14.50
N ALA A 264 6.16 8.28 14.54
CA ALA A 264 4.99 8.87 15.21
C ALA A 264 3.68 8.44 14.54
N THR A 265 3.66 8.38 13.21
CA THR A 265 2.50 7.95 12.43
C THR A 265 2.21 6.45 12.64
N ARG A 266 3.24 5.60 12.72
CA ARG A 266 3.09 4.17 13.05
C ARG A 266 2.52 3.95 14.45
N GLU A 267 2.94 4.77 15.41
CA GLU A 267 2.41 4.72 16.78
C GLU A 267 0.94 5.16 16.80
N GLU A 268 0.60 6.33 16.22
CA GLU A 268 -0.77 6.86 16.20
C GLU A 268 -1.75 5.93 15.45
N LEU A 269 -1.39 5.51 14.24
CA LEU A 269 -2.20 4.56 13.49
C LEU A 269 -2.31 3.24 14.24
N GLY A 270 -1.24 2.78 14.87
CA GLY A 270 -1.25 1.58 15.72
C GLY A 270 -2.21 1.68 16.90
N GLN A 271 -2.31 2.84 17.55
CA GLN A 271 -3.28 3.05 18.62
C GLN A 271 -4.74 2.98 18.11
N ARG A 272 -4.99 3.46 16.88
CA ARG A 272 -6.31 3.33 16.25
C ARG A 272 -6.63 1.89 15.89
N VAL A 273 -5.68 1.15 15.32
CA VAL A 273 -5.82 -0.29 15.04
C VAL A 273 -6.00 -1.09 16.33
N SER A 274 -5.26 -0.73 17.38
CA SER A 274 -5.35 -1.32 18.71
C SER A 274 -6.77 -1.25 19.28
N ALA A 275 -7.50 -0.16 19.06
CA ALA A 275 -8.89 -0.05 19.53
C ALA A 275 -9.84 -1.07 18.89
N LEU A 276 -9.48 -1.62 17.73
CA LEU A 276 -10.28 -2.60 16.98
C LEU A 276 -9.84 -4.05 17.24
N LEU A 277 -8.59 -4.26 17.66
CA LEU A 277 -8.03 -5.56 18.04
C LEU A 277 -8.60 -6.01 19.39
N THR A 278 -9.81 -6.53 19.41
CA THR A 278 -10.48 -6.99 20.64
C THR A 278 -10.72 -8.50 20.64
N HIS A 279 -10.94 -9.08 21.82
CA HIS A 279 -11.31 -10.49 21.94
C HIS A 279 -12.62 -10.80 21.20
N ASP A 280 -13.59 -9.87 21.26
CA ASP A 280 -14.86 -9.99 20.54
C ASP A 280 -14.64 -10.00 19.01
N MET A 281 -13.74 -9.16 18.50
CA MET A 281 -13.36 -9.17 17.07
C MET A 281 -12.74 -10.50 16.67
N LEU A 282 -11.83 -11.03 17.48
CA LEU A 282 -11.19 -12.34 17.26
C LEU A 282 -12.25 -13.46 17.17
N GLN A 283 -13.27 -13.45 18.03
CA GLN A 283 -14.31 -14.49 18.03
C GLN A 283 -15.34 -14.32 16.92
N ARG A 284 -15.82 -13.10 16.69
CA ARG A 284 -16.95 -12.86 15.78
C ARG A 284 -16.53 -12.69 14.33
N SER A 285 -15.32 -12.19 14.09
CA SER A 285 -14.83 -11.86 12.76
C SER A 285 -13.34 -12.20 12.59
N PRO A 286 -12.95 -13.49 12.59
CA PRO A 286 -11.54 -13.90 12.45
C PRO A 286 -10.85 -13.31 11.20
N VAL A 287 -11.59 -13.20 10.08
CA VAL A 287 -11.07 -12.59 8.84
C VAL A 287 -10.71 -11.11 9.02
N ARG A 288 -11.54 -10.36 9.77
CA ARG A 288 -11.27 -8.95 10.06
C ARG A 288 -10.10 -8.81 11.03
N PHE A 289 -10.07 -9.66 12.06
CA PHE A 289 -8.94 -9.73 12.99
C PHE A 289 -7.62 -9.99 12.24
N GLN A 290 -7.60 -10.99 11.35
CA GLN A 290 -6.44 -11.30 10.53
C GLN A 290 -5.99 -10.10 9.69
N GLY A 291 -6.94 -9.42 9.06
CA GLY A 291 -6.67 -8.22 8.28
C GLY A 291 -6.02 -7.10 9.09
N LEU A 292 -6.40 -6.93 10.36
CA LEU A 292 -5.77 -5.98 11.28
C LEU A 292 -4.35 -6.43 11.68
N VAL A 293 -4.13 -7.73 11.90
CA VAL A 293 -2.80 -8.30 12.18
C VAL A 293 -1.87 -8.12 10.98
N ASP A 294 -2.34 -8.41 9.77
CA ASP A 294 -1.58 -8.25 8.53
C ASP A 294 -1.25 -6.78 8.26
N ALA A 295 -2.22 -5.87 8.47
CA ALA A 295 -2.01 -4.43 8.41
C ALA A 295 -0.95 -3.97 9.42
N THR A 296 -1.03 -4.47 10.65
CA THR A 296 -0.08 -4.18 11.72
C THR A 296 1.33 -4.63 11.34
N ARG A 297 1.46 -5.82 10.74
CA ARG A 297 2.72 -6.36 10.25
C ARG A 297 3.30 -5.51 9.13
N ASN A 298 2.49 -5.26 8.10
CA ASN A 298 2.92 -4.60 6.87
C ASN A 298 3.35 -3.15 7.14
N LEU A 299 2.57 -2.42 7.94
CA LEU A 299 2.85 -1.02 8.28
C LEU A 299 3.73 -0.85 9.52
N ARG A 300 4.05 -1.94 10.23
CA ARG A 300 4.79 -1.94 11.51
C ARG A 300 4.15 -1.01 12.53
N LEU A 301 2.86 -1.22 12.81
CA LEU A 301 2.09 -0.34 13.68
C LEU A 301 2.41 -0.59 15.16
N THR A 302 3.51 -0.01 15.63
CA THR A 302 4.07 -0.23 16.97
C THR A 302 3.10 0.10 18.11
N GLY A 303 2.12 0.97 17.88
CA GLY A 303 1.08 1.32 18.86
C GLY A 303 0.11 0.16 19.19
N THR A 304 0.17 -0.95 18.47
CA THR A 304 -0.66 -2.15 18.73
C THR A 304 -0.08 -3.12 19.76
N ARG A 305 1.19 -2.96 20.13
CA ARG A 305 1.97 -3.93 20.92
C ARG A 305 1.30 -4.38 22.22
N GLU A 306 0.77 -3.44 22.99
CA GLU A 306 0.10 -3.74 24.27
C GLU A 306 -1.18 -4.55 24.09
N GLN A 307 -1.95 -4.22 23.05
CA GLN A 307 -3.21 -4.91 22.81
C GLN A 307 -3.02 -6.30 22.24
N LEU A 308 -2.01 -6.50 21.39
CA LEU A 308 -1.65 -7.84 20.92
C LEU A 308 -1.23 -8.75 22.09
N LEU A 309 -0.48 -8.21 23.05
CA LEU A 309 -0.09 -8.94 24.26
C LEU A 309 -1.29 -9.22 25.18
N SER A 310 -2.22 -8.27 25.32
CA SER A 310 -3.41 -8.44 26.18
C SER A 310 -4.37 -9.51 25.67
N LEU A 311 -4.35 -9.78 24.35
CA LEU A 311 -5.17 -10.79 23.71
C LEU A 311 -4.62 -12.23 23.84
N ALA A 312 -3.37 -12.40 24.29
CA ALA A 312 -2.73 -13.71 24.41
C ALA A 312 -3.57 -14.80 25.12
N PRO A 313 -4.31 -14.54 26.22
CA PRO A 313 -5.13 -15.55 26.89
C PRO A 313 -6.27 -16.12 26.03
N HIS A 314 -6.54 -15.51 24.88
CA HIS A 314 -7.68 -15.78 24.03
C HIS A 314 -7.32 -16.34 22.65
N MET A 315 -6.02 -16.47 22.36
CA MET A 315 -5.52 -16.95 21.07
C MET A 315 -5.35 -18.46 21.10
N ASP A 316 -5.56 -19.09 19.94
CA ASP A 316 -5.06 -20.43 19.69
C ASP A 316 -3.59 -20.39 19.24
N GLU A 317 -3.00 -21.54 18.98
CA GLU A 317 -1.59 -21.67 18.59
C GLU A 317 -1.28 -20.97 17.26
N GLU A 318 -2.19 -21.07 16.27
CA GLU A 318 -1.99 -20.46 14.96
C GLU A 318 -1.97 -18.93 15.06
N VAL A 319 -2.96 -18.35 15.73
CA VAL A 319 -3.05 -16.91 15.95
C VAL A 319 -1.88 -16.42 16.81
N THR A 320 -1.48 -17.19 17.82
CA THR A 320 -0.32 -16.88 18.66
C THR A 320 0.95 -16.76 17.82
N SER A 321 1.21 -17.73 16.94
CA SER A 321 2.41 -17.69 16.09
C SER A 321 2.41 -16.50 15.13
N GLN A 322 1.26 -16.16 14.55
CA GLN A 322 1.17 -15.03 13.66
C GLN A 322 1.40 -13.70 14.39
N VAL A 323 0.79 -13.52 15.56
CA VAL A 323 0.97 -12.32 16.39
C VAL A 323 2.39 -12.21 16.93
N ALA A 324 3.03 -13.33 17.29
CA ALA A 324 4.43 -13.37 17.68
C ALA A 324 5.32 -12.79 16.57
N GLY A 325 5.12 -13.25 15.33
CA GLY A 325 5.85 -12.73 14.17
C GLY A 325 5.58 -11.26 13.88
N VAL A 326 4.39 -10.74 14.20
CA VAL A 326 4.11 -9.30 14.13
C VAL A 326 4.92 -8.54 15.18
N LEU A 327 4.87 -8.94 16.44
CA LEU A 327 5.61 -8.30 17.54
C LEU A 327 7.12 -8.27 17.27
N ALA A 328 7.66 -9.36 16.72
CA ALA A 328 9.07 -9.45 16.32
C ALA A 328 9.45 -8.42 15.25
N THR A 329 8.54 -8.08 14.33
CA THR A 329 8.83 -7.09 13.25
C THR A 329 9.01 -5.65 13.75
N PHE A 330 8.60 -5.36 14.98
CA PHE A 330 8.80 -4.04 15.59
C PHE A 330 10.26 -3.81 15.98
N VAL A 331 11.03 -4.88 16.15
CA VAL A 331 12.46 -4.83 16.48
C VAL A 331 13.28 -4.89 15.18
N ARG A 332 14.07 -3.84 14.92
CA ARG A 332 14.88 -3.74 13.69
C ARG A 332 16.13 -2.88 13.87
N ALA A 333 17.08 -3.03 12.94
CA ALA A 333 18.20 -2.11 12.84
C ALA A 333 17.70 -0.69 12.48
N GLY A 334 18.32 0.33 13.05
CA GLY A 334 17.97 1.73 12.80
C GLY A 334 18.83 2.69 13.62
N ASP A 335 18.39 3.95 13.66
CA ASP A 335 19.01 5.03 14.42
C ASP A 335 18.74 4.94 15.93
N ASP A 336 19.11 5.98 16.68
CA ASP A 336 18.91 6.03 18.13
C ASP A 336 17.41 6.03 18.52
N HIS A 337 16.54 6.58 17.69
CA HIS A 337 15.10 6.54 17.92
C HIS A 337 14.57 5.11 17.80
N GLN A 338 14.95 4.39 16.74
CA GLN A 338 14.62 2.99 16.57
C GLN A 338 15.20 2.13 17.68
N ARG A 339 16.41 2.45 18.19
CA ARG A 339 16.98 1.76 19.35
C ARG A 339 16.08 1.89 20.57
N SER A 340 15.57 3.09 20.86
CA SER A 340 14.63 3.31 21.97
C SER A 340 13.35 2.47 21.83
N ILE A 341 12.79 2.38 20.61
CA ILE A 341 11.62 1.53 20.32
C ILE A 341 11.94 0.06 20.54
N ASN A 342 13.08 -0.43 20.04
CA ASN A 342 13.50 -1.82 20.24
C ASN A 342 13.60 -2.16 21.74
N GLU A 343 14.19 -1.28 22.55
CA GLU A 343 14.32 -1.45 24.00
C GLU A 343 12.95 -1.46 24.71
N ASP A 344 12.00 -0.60 24.31
CA ASP A 344 10.63 -0.61 24.86
C ASP A 344 9.90 -1.91 24.51
N VAL A 345 9.96 -2.35 23.25
CA VAL A 345 9.31 -3.59 22.79
C VAL A 345 9.88 -4.81 23.53
N VAL A 346 11.21 -4.95 23.58
CA VAL A 346 11.84 -6.09 24.26
C VAL A 346 11.51 -6.08 25.76
N ARG A 347 11.53 -4.93 26.45
CA ARG A 347 11.13 -4.87 27.87
C ARG A 347 9.69 -5.31 28.10
N ARG A 348 8.77 -4.96 27.21
CA ARG A 348 7.36 -5.39 27.30
C ARG A 348 7.22 -6.89 27.08
N LEU A 349 7.90 -7.45 26.09
CA LEU A 349 7.95 -8.89 25.86
C LEU A 349 8.53 -9.61 27.09
N THR A 350 9.66 -9.15 27.62
CA THR A 350 10.28 -9.69 28.84
C THR A 350 9.31 -9.68 30.02
N ARG A 351 8.56 -8.59 30.23
CA ARG A 351 7.52 -8.54 31.27
C ARG A 351 6.41 -9.55 31.00
N ALA A 352 5.98 -9.69 29.74
CA ALA A 352 4.93 -10.63 29.35
C ALA A 352 5.34 -12.10 29.57
N VAL A 353 6.62 -12.45 29.41
CA VAL A 353 7.14 -13.81 29.74
C VAL A 353 6.83 -14.21 31.20
N ARG A 354 6.82 -13.24 32.13
CA ARG A 354 6.52 -13.49 33.55
C ARG A 354 5.07 -13.90 33.81
N HIS A 355 4.16 -13.65 32.85
CA HIS A 355 2.75 -13.97 32.98
C HIS A 355 2.42 -15.24 32.21
N GLN A 356 1.87 -16.25 32.90
CA GLN A 356 1.58 -17.57 32.31
C GLN A 356 0.73 -17.49 31.02
N GLN A 357 -0.23 -16.57 30.97
CA GLN A 357 -1.17 -16.46 29.85
C GLN A 357 -0.56 -15.84 28.58
N SER A 358 0.53 -15.07 28.70
CA SER A 358 1.20 -14.43 27.56
C SER A 358 2.62 -14.94 27.33
N ARG A 359 3.10 -15.88 28.16
CA ARG A 359 4.45 -16.42 28.09
C ARG A 359 4.79 -17.01 26.74
N SER A 360 3.94 -17.91 26.22
CA SER A 360 4.18 -18.57 24.92
C SER A 360 4.31 -17.53 23.80
N LEU A 361 3.36 -16.58 23.72
CA LEU A 361 3.37 -15.51 22.74
C LEU A 361 4.65 -14.66 22.85
N ALA A 362 5.00 -14.24 24.06
CA ALA A 362 6.14 -13.37 24.30
C ALA A 362 7.48 -14.07 24.05
N ALA A 363 7.62 -15.32 24.47
CA ALA A 363 8.80 -16.14 24.21
C ALA A 363 8.99 -16.37 22.71
N GLN A 364 7.92 -16.76 22.00
CA GLN A 364 7.97 -16.92 20.55
C GLN A 364 8.31 -15.60 19.84
N ALA A 365 7.70 -14.48 20.25
CA ALA A 365 8.01 -13.17 19.68
C ALA A 365 9.49 -12.80 19.87
N LEU A 366 10.05 -13.06 21.05
CA LEU A 366 11.47 -12.84 21.33
C LEU A 366 12.38 -13.74 20.48
N ALA A 367 12.00 -15.01 20.28
CA ALA A 367 12.71 -15.96 19.43
C ALA A 367 12.65 -15.56 17.94
N GLU A 368 11.59 -14.90 17.50
CA GLU A 368 11.42 -14.48 16.11
C GLU A 368 12.08 -13.15 15.77
N ILE A 369 12.71 -12.46 16.73
CA ILE A 369 13.45 -11.23 16.47
C ILE A 369 14.61 -11.56 15.52
N ARG A 370 14.52 -11.10 14.27
CA ARG A 370 15.56 -11.32 13.24
C ARG A 370 16.46 -10.14 12.99
N ALA A 371 16.25 -9.03 13.72
CA ALA A 371 17.21 -7.96 13.67
C ALA A 371 18.59 -8.58 13.90
N ASN A 372 19.58 -8.19 13.12
CA ASN A 372 20.97 -8.49 13.41
C ASN A 372 21.54 -7.26 14.12
N PRO A 373 21.05 -6.94 15.34
CA PRO A 373 21.64 -5.85 16.09
C PRO A 373 23.08 -6.29 16.35
N SER A 374 24.05 -5.43 16.06
CA SER A 374 25.41 -5.69 16.53
C SER A 374 25.33 -6.08 18.01
N PRO A 375 26.10 -7.08 18.49
CA PRO A 375 26.11 -7.46 19.89
C PRO A 375 26.16 -6.20 20.75
N GLY A 376 25.18 -6.05 21.65
CA GLY A 376 25.03 -4.87 22.51
C GLY A 376 24.18 -3.70 21.98
N GLN A 377 23.49 -3.82 20.85
CA GLN A 377 22.52 -2.79 20.38
C GLN A 377 21.13 -2.89 21.01
N ILE A 378 20.77 -4.03 21.62
CA ILE A 378 19.54 -4.19 22.41
C ILE A 378 19.92 -4.76 23.78
N MET A 379 20.13 -3.87 24.74
CA MET A 379 20.55 -4.21 26.09
C MET A 379 19.47 -5.00 26.84
N SER A 380 18.19 -4.70 26.59
CA SER A 380 17.08 -5.38 27.27
C SER A 380 16.94 -6.86 26.92
N LEU A 381 17.58 -7.35 25.84
CA LEU A 381 17.63 -8.80 25.56
C LEU A 381 18.36 -9.56 26.68
N ARG A 382 19.27 -8.92 27.42
CA ARG A 382 19.95 -9.57 28.54
C ARG A 382 18.95 -9.92 29.65
N GLU A 383 18.06 -8.99 29.98
CA GLU A 383 16.98 -9.22 30.95
C GLU A 383 15.98 -10.25 30.43
N ALA A 384 15.72 -10.28 29.11
CA ALA A 384 14.91 -11.29 28.47
C ALA A 384 15.47 -12.70 28.69
N VAL A 385 16.77 -12.91 28.42
CA VAL A 385 17.43 -14.21 28.64
C VAL A 385 17.35 -14.66 30.10
N GLN A 386 17.56 -13.73 31.05
CA GLN A 386 17.41 -14.03 32.47
C GLN A 386 15.99 -14.49 32.80
N THR A 387 14.99 -13.73 32.34
CA THR A 387 13.58 -14.02 32.60
C THR A 387 13.12 -15.32 31.92
N LEU A 388 13.63 -15.63 30.72
CA LEU A 388 13.36 -16.88 30.03
C LEU A 388 13.95 -18.08 30.79
N ALA A 389 15.17 -17.95 31.33
CA ALA A 389 15.80 -19.00 32.12
C ALA A 389 15.05 -19.28 33.43
N GLU A 390 14.52 -18.23 34.09
CA GLU A 390 13.66 -18.37 35.27
C GLU A 390 12.37 -19.16 34.98
N HIS A 391 11.95 -19.18 33.72
CA HIS A 391 10.82 -19.96 33.24
C HIS A 391 11.23 -21.12 32.34
N GLY A 392 12.46 -21.63 32.48
CA GLY A 392 13.03 -22.66 31.61
C GLY A 392 12.34 -24.04 31.67
N GLU A 393 11.37 -24.23 32.55
CA GLU A 393 10.46 -25.40 32.53
C GLU A 393 9.45 -25.33 31.38
N ASP A 394 9.23 -24.14 30.81
CA ASP A 394 8.37 -23.91 29.65
C ASP A 394 9.17 -24.09 28.35
N GLU A 395 8.70 -24.98 27.48
CA GLU A 395 9.39 -25.35 26.23
C GLU A 395 9.63 -24.14 25.32
N GLN A 396 8.65 -23.24 25.21
CA GLN A 396 8.77 -22.04 24.38
C GLN A 396 9.76 -21.05 24.99
N ALA A 397 9.78 -20.92 26.31
CA ALA A 397 10.77 -20.09 27.00
C ALA A 397 12.20 -20.61 26.79
N MET A 398 12.41 -21.92 26.91
CA MET A 398 13.73 -22.54 26.70
C MET A 398 14.16 -22.43 25.22
N ALA A 399 13.26 -22.69 24.27
CA ALA A 399 13.54 -22.54 22.85
C ALA A 399 13.92 -21.09 22.49
N ALA A 400 13.22 -20.10 23.05
CA ALA A 400 13.55 -18.69 22.87
C ALA A 400 14.91 -18.33 23.49
N LEU A 401 15.22 -18.87 24.67
CA LEU A 401 16.53 -18.70 25.30
C LEU A 401 17.64 -19.22 24.40
N HIS A 402 17.51 -20.46 23.91
CA HIS A 402 18.47 -21.06 23.00
C HIS A 402 18.64 -20.23 21.73
N HIS A 403 17.53 -19.78 21.13
CA HIS A 403 17.59 -18.94 19.95
C HIS A 403 18.37 -17.65 20.19
N ILE A 404 18.04 -16.91 21.25
CA ILE A 404 18.71 -15.63 21.56
C ILE A 404 20.19 -15.86 21.86
N VAL A 405 20.52 -16.84 22.68
CA VAL A 405 21.92 -17.11 23.04
C VAL A 405 22.73 -17.59 21.83
N GLY A 406 22.14 -18.45 21.00
CA GLY A 406 22.80 -19.06 19.85
C GLY A 406 22.95 -18.11 18.67
N GLU A 407 21.90 -17.38 18.33
CA GLU A 407 21.85 -16.54 17.13
C GLU A 407 22.20 -15.08 17.43
N HIS A 408 21.60 -14.44 18.44
CA HIS A 408 21.91 -13.04 18.76
C HIS A 408 23.23 -12.86 19.48
N TYR A 409 23.58 -13.77 20.39
CA TYR A 409 24.83 -13.69 21.14
C TYR A 409 25.94 -14.54 20.56
N SER A 410 25.66 -15.38 19.55
CA SER A 410 26.65 -16.25 18.91
C SER A 410 27.35 -17.20 19.90
N ARG A 411 26.63 -17.68 20.93
CA ARG A 411 27.16 -18.53 22.01
C ARG A 411 26.55 -19.94 21.99
N LYS A 412 26.67 -20.62 20.84
CA LYS A 412 26.22 -22.02 20.68
C LYS A 412 26.94 -22.98 21.64
N ASP A 413 28.16 -22.64 22.04
CA ASP A 413 28.93 -23.36 23.06
C ASP A 413 28.19 -23.45 24.41
N LEU A 414 27.43 -22.42 24.79
CA LEU A 414 26.63 -22.44 26.02
C LEU A 414 25.41 -23.35 25.89
N ILE A 415 24.81 -23.39 24.70
CA ILE A 415 23.68 -24.28 24.41
C ILE A 415 24.15 -25.73 24.44
N ASP A 416 25.28 -26.04 23.79
CA ASP A 416 25.86 -27.39 23.80
C ASP A 416 26.24 -27.83 25.21
N ARG A 417 26.64 -26.89 26.07
CA ARG A 417 27.06 -27.16 27.45
C ARG A 417 25.88 -27.38 28.40
N PHE A 418 24.86 -26.53 28.34
CA PHE A 418 23.78 -26.51 29.33
C PHE A 418 22.50 -27.20 28.84
N GLY A 419 22.30 -27.33 27.52
CA GLY A 419 21.11 -27.93 26.92
C GLY A 419 19.82 -27.31 27.47
N ASP A 420 18.87 -28.17 27.84
CA ASP A 420 17.59 -27.79 28.43
C ASP A 420 17.62 -27.71 29.97
N ASP A 421 18.81 -27.75 30.60
CA ASP A 421 18.93 -27.69 32.07
C ASP A 421 18.76 -26.25 32.59
N ALA A 422 17.52 -25.92 32.98
CA ALA A 422 17.16 -24.61 33.52
C ALA A 422 18.00 -24.20 34.75
N GLN A 423 18.41 -25.14 35.59
CA GLN A 423 19.19 -24.84 36.79
C GLN A 423 20.62 -24.46 36.44
N GLN A 424 21.22 -25.12 35.45
CA GLN A 424 22.55 -24.74 34.94
C GLN A 424 22.53 -23.37 34.27
N TRP A 425 21.50 -23.09 33.46
CA TRP A 425 21.29 -21.76 32.89
C TRP A 425 21.18 -20.70 33.97
N HIS A 426 20.32 -20.91 34.97
CA HIS A 426 20.14 -19.97 36.07
C HIS A 426 21.46 -19.70 36.83
N THR A 427 22.22 -20.76 37.11
CA THR A 427 23.52 -20.67 37.79
C THR A 427 24.50 -19.83 36.96
N TYR A 428 24.69 -20.17 35.68
CA TYR A 428 25.58 -19.43 34.79
C TYR A 428 25.19 -17.96 34.69
N LEU A 429 23.90 -17.68 34.49
CA LEU A 429 23.41 -16.32 34.30
C LEU A 429 23.56 -15.48 35.58
N SER A 430 23.40 -16.07 36.76
CA SER A 430 23.61 -15.40 38.05
C SER A 430 25.06 -14.96 38.28
N GLU A 431 26.04 -15.72 37.76
CA GLU A 431 27.46 -15.35 37.81
C GLU A 431 27.85 -14.34 36.73
N ASP A 432 27.19 -14.41 35.57
CA ASP A 432 27.48 -13.56 34.42
C ASP A 432 26.84 -12.17 34.52
N LEU A 433 25.64 -12.06 35.12
CA LEU A 433 24.90 -10.81 35.24
C LEU A 433 25.71 -9.70 35.94
N PRO A 434 26.38 -9.93 37.09
CA PRO A 434 27.22 -8.91 37.72
C PRO A 434 28.38 -8.42 36.85
N ARG A 435 28.85 -9.24 35.89
CA ARG A 435 29.89 -8.83 34.93
C ARG A 435 29.28 -7.92 33.86
N PHE A 436 28.12 -8.27 33.34
CA PHE A 436 27.40 -7.42 32.39
C PHE A 436 27.02 -6.06 33.01
N GLU A 437 26.48 -6.05 34.23
CA GLU A 437 26.13 -4.82 34.95
C GLU A 437 27.34 -3.93 35.22
N PHE A 438 28.46 -4.52 35.65
CA PHE A 438 29.71 -3.79 35.83
C PHE A 438 30.20 -3.16 34.52
N PHE A 439 30.15 -3.90 33.41
CA PHE A 439 30.51 -3.36 32.10
C PHE A 439 29.66 -2.13 31.73
N ARG A 440 28.33 -2.24 31.90
CA ARG A 440 27.38 -1.16 31.62
C ARG A 440 27.65 0.07 32.48
N GLU A 441 27.80 -0.12 33.80
CA GLU A 441 28.13 0.94 34.76
C GLU A 441 29.40 1.70 34.35
N VAL A 442 30.44 0.96 33.94
CA VAL A 442 31.70 1.54 33.48
C VAL A 442 31.52 2.33 32.19
N GLN A 443 30.75 1.80 31.24
CA GLN A 443 30.49 2.48 29.98
C GLN A 443 29.71 3.78 30.20
N GLU A 444 28.63 3.75 30.98
CA GLU A 444 27.83 4.93 31.34
C GLU A 444 28.69 5.99 32.06
N TRP A 445 29.50 5.56 33.02
CA TRP A 445 30.44 6.44 33.70
C TRP A 445 31.45 7.06 32.72
N TYR A 446 32.02 6.27 31.80
CA TYR A 446 32.97 6.77 30.81
C TYR A 446 32.32 7.81 29.89
N GLU A 447 31.13 7.53 29.37
CA GLU A 447 30.40 8.45 28.49
C GLU A 447 30.06 9.77 29.21
N ALA A 448 29.64 9.72 30.46
CA ALA A 448 29.33 10.91 31.27
C ALA A 448 30.56 11.78 31.62
N ASN A 449 31.77 11.23 31.53
CA ASN A 449 33.00 11.91 31.97
C ASN A 449 34.04 12.15 30.86
N ARG A 450 33.90 11.53 29.68
CA ARG A 450 34.87 11.66 28.57
C ARG A 450 35.10 13.10 28.10
N GLU A 451 34.07 13.96 28.16
CA GLU A 451 34.14 15.36 27.75
C GLU A 451 34.68 16.31 28.84
N LYS A 452 34.68 15.85 30.10
CA LYS A 452 35.15 16.64 31.25
C LYS A 452 36.66 16.73 31.35
N ILE A 453 37.42 15.99 30.53
CA ILE A 453 38.88 16.10 30.44
C ILE A 453 39.30 17.22 29.48
N THR A 454 38.49 17.48 28.45
CA THR A 454 38.75 18.56 27.48
C THR A 454 38.55 19.94 28.09
N VAL A 455 37.59 20.07 29.01
CA VAL A 455 37.45 21.23 29.90
C VAL A 455 38.41 20.98 31.05
N ARG A 456 39.34 21.88 31.39
CA ARG A 456 40.33 21.68 32.47
C ARG A 456 39.67 21.73 33.87
N ASP A 457 38.66 20.90 34.12
CA ASP A 457 37.95 20.80 35.38
C ASP A 457 38.78 20.00 36.38
N ARG A 458 39.60 20.74 37.15
CA ARG A 458 40.59 20.20 38.08
C ARG A 458 39.96 19.31 39.15
N ASP A 459 38.72 19.57 39.53
CA ASP A 459 38.00 18.85 40.58
C ASP A 459 37.54 17.47 40.11
N SER A 460 37.47 17.24 38.79
CA SER A 460 37.07 15.96 38.20
C SER A 460 38.24 14.98 37.95
N ILE A 461 39.49 15.45 37.99
CA ILE A 461 40.66 14.65 37.55
C ILE A 461 40.96 13.48 38.51
N GLU A 462 41.08 13.76 39.81
CA GLU A 462 41.48 12.72 40.78
C GLU A 462 40.38 11.67 41.00
N PRO A 463 39.08 12.02 41.13
CA PRO A 463 38.00 11.02 41.19
C PRO A 463 37.97 10.10 39.96
N ASN A 464 38.20 10.65 38.76
CA ASN A 464 38.22 9.86 37.53
C ASN A 464 39.45 8.95 37.46
N ARG A 465 40.61 9.38 37.98
CA ARG A 465 41.80 8.52 38.09
C ARG A 465 41.59 7.34 39.03
N GLU A 466 41.01 7.61 40.20
CA GLU A 466 40.75 6.56 41.18
C GLU A 466 39.80 5.51 40.61
N ARG A 467 38.73 5.96 39.93
CA ARG A 467 37.81 5.06 39.25
C ARG A 467 38.49 4.23 38.15
N LEU A 468 39.45 4.79 37.40
CA LEU A 468 40.21 4.02 36.40
C LEU A 468 41.14 2.97 37.03
N ARG A 469 41.73 3.26 38.19
CA ARG A 469 42.56 2.30 38.94
C ARG A 469 41.73 1.11 39.40
N GLU A 470 40.49 1.35 39.79
CA GLU A 470 39.53 0.30 40.16
C GLU A 470 39.08 -0.52 38.94
N VAL A 471 38.68 0.16 37.87
CA VAL A 471 37.94 -0.47 36.77
C VAL A 471 38.84 -1.19 35.77
N ARG A 472 39.98 -0.60 35.37
CA ARG A 472 40.82 -1.18 34.29
C ARG A 472 41.35 -2.58 34.62
N PRO A 473 41.87 -2.86 35.83
CA PRO A 473 42.37 -4.20 36.15
C PRO A 473 41.29 -5.28 35.99
N ARG A 474 40.05 -4.98 36.37
CA ARG A 474 38.93 -5.91 36.22
C ARG A 474 38.60 -6.18 34.74
N ILE A 475 38.51 -5.15 33.91
CA ILE A 475 38.30 -5.33 32.47
C ILE A 475 39.47 -6.08 31.80
N ILE A 476 40.72 -5.78 32.19
CA ILE A 476 41.91 -6.49 31.68
C ILE A 476 41.85 -7.97 32.05
N SER A 477 41.49 -8.30 33.30
CA SER A 477 41.38 -9.70 33.75
C SER A 477 40.39 -10.52 32.93
N TRP A 478 39.36 -9.89 32.37
CA TRP A 478 38.41 -10.55 31.47
C TRP A 478 38.99 -10.85 30.09
N ILE A 479 39.79 -9.91 29.56
CA ILE A 479 40.45 -10.04 28.25
C ILE A 479 41.58 -11.06 28.31
N GLU A 480 42.33 -11.10 29.40
CA GLU A 480 43.52 -11.95 29.59
C GLU A 480 43.22 -13.35 30.11
N ALA A 481 41.97 -13.64 30.53
CA ALA A 481 41.56 -14.99 30.90
C ALA A 481 41.68 -15.97 29.72
N ASP A 482 41.91 -17.25 30.02
CA ASP A 482 41.96 -18.33 29.04
C ASP A 482 40.94 -19.44 29.37
N PRO A 483 39.79 -19.51 28.66
CA PRO A 483 39.37 -18.60 27.59
C PRO A 483 38.93 -17.22 28.12
N PRO A 484 38.89 -16.17 27.27
CA PRO A 484 38.46 -14.84 27.67
C PRO A 484 37.04 -14.83 28.25
N VAL A 485 36.85 -14.09 29.34
CA VAL A 485 35.53 -13.94 29.98
C VAL A 485 34.78 -12.82 29.29
N VAL A 486 33.87 -13.19 28.37
CA VAL A 486 33.01 -12.23 27.67
C VAL A 486 31.60 -12.32 28.26
N PRO A 487 31.12 -11.28 28.97
CA PRO A 487 29.77 -11.29 29.49
C PRO A 487 28.75 -11.49 28.38
N LEU A 488 27.69 -12.23 28.67
CA LEU A 488 26.68 -12.55 27.68
C LEU A 488 26.04 -11.27 27.12
N GLY A 489 25.88 -11.22 25.79
CA GLY A 489 25.37 -10.04 25.09
C GLY A 489 26.42 -8.99 24.72
N LEU A 490 27.68 -9.19 25.10
CA LEU A 490 28.81 -8.40 24.66
C LEU A 490 29.70 -9.21 23.72
N SER A 491 30.40 -8.52 22.83
CA SER A 491 31.49 -9.08 22.05
C SER A 491 32.84 -8.80 22.71
N ARG A 492 33.82 -9.67 22.50
CA ARG A 492 35.21 -9.44 22.92
C ARG A 492 35.71 -8.07 22.46
N ARG A 493 35.39 -7.71 21.21
CA ARG A 493 35.75 -6.42 20.61
C ARG A 493 35.21 -5.23 21.41
N GLN A 494 33.98 -5.28 21.92
CA GLN A 494 33.43 -4.19 22.74
C GLN A 494 34.18 -4.01 24.06
N ILE A 495 34.59 -5.12 24.69
CA ILE A 495 35.38 -5.09 25.92
C ILE A 495 36.77 -4.50 25.66
N GLU A 496 37.40 -4.90 24.54
CA GLU A 496 38.69 -4.38 24.10
C GLU A 496 38.60 -2.89 23.71
N ASP A 497 37.55 -2.49 23.00
CA ASP A 497 37.29 -1.11 22.58
C ASP A 497 37.09 -0.20 23.80
N LEU A 498 36.31 -0.65 24.79
CA LEU A 498 36.13 0.05 26.06
C LEU A 498 37.47 0.15 26.81
N ASN A 499 38.24 -0.92 26.96
CA ASN A 499 39.56 -0.87 27.60
C ASN A 499 40.51 0.10 26.89
N ALA A 500 40.51 0.10 25.55
CA ALA A 500 41.30 1.03 24.75
C ALA A 500 40.85 2.49 24.97
N ALA A 501 39.54 2.73 25.05
CA ALA A 501 38.96 4.04 25.35
C ALA A 501 39.33 4.52 26.75
N LEU A 502 39.21 3.67 27.77
CA LEU A 502 39.66 3.93 29.14
C LEU A 502 41.16 4.21 29.21
N GLY A 503 41.97 3.51 28.41
CA GLY A 503 43.41 3.76 28.29
C GLY A 503 43.74 5.12 27.69
N ARG A 504 43.00 5.56 26.65
CA ARG A 504 43.11 6.92 26.09
C ARG A 504 42.69 7.97 27.10
N PHE A 505 41.58 7.74 27.79
CA PHE A 505 41.05 8.60 28.84
C PHE A 505 42.07 8.79 29.98
N ASN A 506 42.70 7.72 30.45
CA ASN A 506 43.77 7.77 31.45
C ASN A 506 44.96 8.62 30.99
N ARG A 507 45.41 8.45 29.74
CA ARG A 507 46.49 9.27 29.17
C ARG A 507 46.12 10.75 29.13
N GLY A 508 44.87 11.07 28.80
CA GLY A 508 44.34 12.43 28.84
C GLY A 508 44.39 13.05 30.25
N LEU A 509 43.98 12.30 31.28
CA LEU A 509 44.08 12.75 32.68
C LEU A 509 45.53 13.01 33.13
N VAL A 510 46.46 12.11 32.75
CA VAL A 510 47.89 12.28 33.06
C VAL A 510 48.44 13.54 32.38
N GLY A 511 48.10 13.76 31.11
CA GLY A 511 48.51 14.95 30.35
C GLY A 511 47.96 16.26 30.91
N ALA A 512 46.68 16.30 31.29
CA ALA A 512 46.04 17.49 31.87
C ALA A 512 46.67 17.88 33.22
N HIS A 513 47.08 16.90 34.03
CA HIS A 513 47.71 17.17 35.32
C HIS A 513 49.11 17.79 35.15
N SER A 514 49.89 17.34 34.17
CA SER A 514 51.23 17.90 33.86
C SER A 514 51.24 19.33 33.31
N PHE A 515 50.10 19.85 32.81
CA PHE A 515 49.95 21.26 32.38
C PHE A 515 49.29 22.18 33.43
N SER A 516 48.87 21.62 34.58
CA SER A 516 48.23 22.36 35.68
C SER A 516 49.18 22.66 36.85
N GLY A 517 50.45 22.28 36.71
CA GLY A 517 51.53 22.62 37.64
C GLY A 517 52.34 23.78 37.10
N ASP A 518 51.76 24.97 37.14
CA ASP A 518 52.42 26.29 37.24
C ASP A 518 51.50 27.20 38.08
#